data_AF-A0A0B8P3C2-F1
#
_entry.id   AF-A0A0B8P3C2-F1
#
_cell.length_a   1.000
_cell.length_b   1.000
_cell.length_c   1.000
_cell.angle_alpha   90.00
_cell.angle_beta   90.00
_cell.angle_gamma   90.00
#
_symmetry.space_group_name_H-M   'P 1'
#
loop_
_entity.id
_entity.type
_entity.pdbx_description
1 polymer ?
#
loop_
_entity_poly.entity_id
_entity_poly.type
_entity_poly.pdbx_seq_one_letter_code
_entity_poly.pdbx_strand_id
1 'polypeptide(L)'
;MKTIEVDDELYRFIASRTQRIGESASDILRRLLNVDGESQQEPQVEVDVEPAGAATPIVVGKPTSSFDPIKEIRSVLISDEFAAREKAIDRFMFILAALHRIDKDGFAEATQVKGRKRIYFADNEETLLASGKTTKQGRFLTHLSG
;
A
#
# COMPACT_ATOMS: atom_id res chain seq x y z
N MET A 1 18.21 -7.65 -15.55
CA MET A 1 17.67 -6.40 -15.00
C MET A 1 16.72 -5.79 -16.01
N LYS A 2 15.63 -5.15 -15.58
CA LYS A 2 14.77 -4.36 -16.46
C LYS A 2 15.18 -2.89 -16.33
N THR A 3 15.13 -2.13 -17.41
CA THR A 3 15.46 -0.69 -17.43
C THR A 3 14.17 0.11 -17.42
N ILE A 4 14.11 1.15 -16.58
CA ILE A 4 13.04 2.15 -16.56
C ILE A 4 13.66 3.53 -16.78
N GLU A 5 12.95 4.42 -17.46
CA GLU A 5 13.35 5.81 -17.65
C GLU A 5 12.58 6.69 -16.67
N VAL A 6 13.27 7.67 -16.09
CA VAL A 6 12.71 8.67 -15.17
C VAL A 6 13.18 10.05 -15.58
N ASP A 7 12.44 11.09 -15.22
CA ASP A 7 12.86 12.46 -15.45
C ASP A 7 14.05 12.87 -14.54
N ASP A 8 14.71 13.97 -14.90
CA ASP A 8 15.90 14.45 -14.19
C ASP A 8 15.62 14.85 -12.74
N GLU A 9 14.42 15.32 -12.43
CA GLU A 9 14.06 15.72 -11.08
C GLU A 9 13.90 14.50 -10.17
N LEU A 10 13.19 13.49 -10.66
CA LEU A 10 13.04 12.21 -9.98
C LEU A 10 14.39 11.49 -9.84
N TYR A 11 15.24 11.53 -10.86
CA TYR A 11 16.61 10.99 -10.77
C TYR A 11 17.40 11.67 -9.65
N ARG A 12 17.42 13.02 -9.60
CA ARG A 12 18.09 13.78 -8.54
C ARG A 12 17.52 13.44 -7.16
N PHE A 13 16.20 13.32 -7.04
CA PHE A 13 15.55 12.93 -5.80
C PHE A 13 16.01 11.55 -5.33
N ILE A 14 15.96 10.53 -6.19
CA ILE A 14 16.39 9.16 -5.85
C ILE A 14 17.87 9.16 -5.46
N ALA A 15 18.74 9.78 -6.25
CA ALA A 15 20.18 9.84 -5.97
C ALA A 15 20.49 10.53 -4.61
N SER A 16 19.75 11.59 -4.25
CA SER A 16 19.90 12.29 -2.96
C SER A 16 19.55 11.43 -1.74
N ARG A 17 18.88 10.29 -1.94
CA ARG A 17 18.48 9.36 -0.88
C ARG A 17 19.50 8.26 -0.63
N THR A 18 20.65 8.25 -1.29
CA THR A 18 21.75 7.29 -1.06
C THR A 18 22.20 7.34 0.41
N GLN A 19 22.26 6.19 1.08
CA GLN A 19 22.71 6.07 2.47
C GLN A 19 24.02 5.29 2.59
N ARG A 20 24.30 4.36 1.67
CA ARG A 20 25.52 3.55 1.66
C ARG A 20 26.26 3.72 0.34
N ILE A 21 27.58 3.81 0.41
CA ILE A 21 28.43 3.90 -0.78
C ILE A 21 28.27 2.62 -1.59
N GLY A 22 27.93 2.77 -2.88
CA GLY A 22 27.73 1.64 -3.79
C GLY A 22 26.35 0.97 -3.70
N GLU A 23 25.37 1.57 -3.02
CA GLU A 23 23.98 1.04 -3.06
C GLU A 23 23.39 1.16 -4.47
N SER A 24 22.61 0.16 -4.89
CA SER A 24 22.01 0.17 -6.22
C SER A 24 20.74 1.05 -6.24
N ALA A 25 20.36 1.56 -7.42
CA ALA A 25 19.10 2.29 -7.60
C ALA A 25 17.88 1.48 -7.11
N SER A 26 17.91 0.16 -7.28
CA SER A 26 16.86 -0.73 -6.81
C SER A 26 16.77 -0.77 -5.28
N ASP A 27 17.90 -0.75 -4.57
CA ASP A 27 17.92 -0.74 -3.10
C ASP A 27 17.33 0.56 -2.54
N ILE A 28 17.66 1.70 -3.18
CA ILE A 28 17.10 3.00 -2.80
C ILE A 28 15.58 2.97 -2.94
N LEU A 29 15.08 2.47 -4.08
CA LEU A 29 13.65 2.44 -4.39
C LEU A 29 12.88 1.49 -3.48
N ARG A 30 13.40 0.31 -3.15
CA ARG A 30 12.76 -0.63 -2.21
C ARG A 30 12.53 0.00 -0.85
N ARG A 31 13.52 0.74 -0.34
CA ARG A 31 13.43 1.47 0.93
C ARG A 31 12.46 2.64 0.86
N LEU A 32 12.49 3.44 -0.21
CA LEU A 32 11.60 4.59 -0.38
C LEU A 32 10.13 4.19 -0.53
N LEU A 33 9.87 3.03 -1.13
CA LEU A 33 8.53 2.51 -1.37
C LEU A 33 8.08 1.51 -0.30
N ASN A 34 8.91 1.25 0.72
CA ASN A 34 8.64 0.28 1.78
C ASN A 34 8.25 -1.11 1.24
N VAL A 35 8.90 -1.55 0.15
CA VAL A 35 8.62 -2.84 -0.52
C VAL A 35 8.94 -4.02 0.41
N ASP A 36 10.04 -3.95 1.14
CA ASP A 36 10.48 -5.01 2.05
C ASP A 36 9.88 -4.86 3.46
N GLY A 37 8.65 -4.32 3.56
CA GLY A 37 7.94 -4.05 4.80
C GLY A 37 8.15 -5.15 5.85
N GLU A 38 8.73 -4.77 6.98
CA GLU A 38 8.92 -5.57 8.21
C GLU A 38 10.08 -6.59 8.27
N SER A 39 11.11 -6.52 7.41
CA SER A 39 12.25 -7.46 7.49
C SER A 39 13.63 -6.85 7.75
N GLN A 40 13.73 -5.61 8.27
CA GLN A 40 15.02 -5.03 8.68
C GLN A 40 14.92 -4.21 9.97
N GLN A 41 14.79 -4.91 11.10
CA GLN A 41 15.33 -4.47 12.37
C GLN A 41 16.49 -5.40 12.73
N GLU A 42 17.71 -4.98 12.41
CA GLU A 42 18.91 -5.40 13.12
C GLU A 42 19.83 -4.18 13.25
N PRO A 43 19.89 -3.54 14.42
CA PRO A 43 21.04 -2.76 14.82
C PRO A 43 22.07 -3.73 15.44
N GLN A 44 23.11 -4.07 14.68
CA GLN A 44 24.33 -4.62 15.28
C GLN A 44 25.23 -3.46 15.71
N VAL A 45 25.21 -3.14 17.01
CA VAL A 45 26.37 -2.61 17.74
C VAL A 45 26.33 -3.20 19.15
N GLU A 46 27.30 -4.06 19.44
CA GLU A 46 27.61 -4.62 20.76
C GLU A 46 28.13 -3.52 21.70
N VAL A 47 27.62 -3.42 22.94
CA VAL A 47 28.42 -3.29 24.17
C VAL A 47 27.61 -3.81 25.38
N ASP A 48 28.26 -4.70 26.13
CA ASP A 48 27.97 -5.30 27.43
C ASP A 48 27.58 -4.31 28.55
N VAL A 49 26.60 -4.66 29.43
CA VAL A 49 26.69 -4.97 30.90
C VAL A 49 25.30 -4.78 31.59
N GLU A 50 24.81 -5.80 32.29
CA GLU A 50 23.63 -5.85 33.21
C GLU A 50 24.01 -5.43 34.66
N PRO A 51 23.14 -5.38 35.70
CA PRO A 51 21.68 -5.09 35.79
C PRO A 51 21.33 -3.98 36.84
N ALA A 52 20.02 -3.74 36.97
CA ALA A 52 19.26 -3.30 38.17
C ALA A 52 18.93 -1.81 38.35
N GLY A 53 17.62 -1.52 38.40
CA GLY A 53 17.08 -0.27 38.95
C GLY A 53 15.69 0.08 38.44
N ALA A 54 14.66 -0.36 39.17
CA ALA A 54 13.26 -0.03 38.92
C ALA A 54 12.97 1.47 39.08
N ALA A 55 12.26 2.07 38.11
CA ALA A 55 11.33 3.18 38.32
C ALA A 55 10.47 3.38 37.08
N THR A 56 9.17 3.16 37.23
CA THR A 56 8.13 3.58 36.29
C THR A 56 8.03 5.11 36.26
N PRO A 57 7.90 5.74 35.08
CA PRO A 57 7.18 6.98 34.96
C PRO A 57 5.87 6.74 34.20
N ILE A 58 4.77 7.12 34.85
CA ILE A 58 3.45 7.28 34.26
C ILE A 58 3.57 8.34 33.16
N VAL A 59 3.43 7.94 31.89
CA VAL A 59 3.30 8.89 30.77
C VAL A 59 1.82 9.15 30.54
N VAL A 60 1.37 10.30 31.02
CA VAL A 60 0.13 10.95 30.59
C VAL A 60 0.33 11.52 29.19
N GLY A 61 -0.60 11.21 28.28
CA GLY A 61 -0.90 12.05 27.12
C GLY A 61 -0.14 11.77 25.83
N LYS A 62 -0.61 10.79 25.06
CA LYS A 62 -0.53 10.84 23.60
C LYS A 62 -1.96 10.70 23.06
N PRO A 63 -2.50 11.65 22.27
CA PRO A 63 -3.64 11.32 21.44
C PRO A 63 -3.09 10.35 20.40
N THR A 64 -3.21 9.05 20.67
CA THR A 64 -3.29 8.08 19.59
C THR A 64 -4.50 8.53 18.80
N SER A 65 -4.31 9.17 17.64
CA SER A 65 -5.42 9.29 16.71
C SER A 65 -5.83 7.87 16.38
N SER A 66 -6.87 7.36 17.04
CA SER A 66 -7.45 6.08 16.73
C SER A 66 -7.82 6.15 15.26
N PHE A 67 -7.20 5.29 14.46
CA PHE A 67 -7.57 5.16 13.07
C PHE A 67 -9.04 4.73 13.04
N ASP A 68 -9.89 5.56 12.46
CA ASP A 68 -11.33 5.30 12.33
C ASP A 68 -11.63 5.04 10.85
N PRO A 69 -11.80 3.76 10.45
CA PRO A 69 -12.09 3.41 9.07
C PRO A 69 -13.32 4.14 8.50
N ILE A 70 -14.33 4.39 9.33
CA ILE A 70 -15.56 5.07 8.90
C ILE A 70 -15.26 6.54 8.57
N LYS A 71 -14.42 7.18 9.38
CA LYS A 71 -13.97 8.55 9.15
C LYS A 71 -13.14 8.66 7.87
N GLU A 72 -12.26 7.69 7.60
CA GLU A 72 -11.47 7.65 6.36
C GLU A 72 -12.34 7.42 5.13
N ILE A 73 -13.32 6.52 5.18
CA ILE A 73 -14.27 6.33 4.08
C ILE A 73 -15.07 7.62 3.85
N ARG A 74 -15.52 8.28 4.93
CA ARG A 74 -16.23 9.55 4.81
C ARG A 74 -15.37 10.63 4.17
N SER A 75 -14.09 10.74 4.54
CA SER A 75 -13.16 11.72 3.96
C SER A 75 -12.98 11.51 2.46
N VAL A 76 -12.88 10.25 2.02
CA VAL A 76 -12.81 9.87 0.60
C VAL A 76 -14.08 10.30 -0.14
N LEU A 77 -15.27 10.05 0.41
CA LEU A 77 -16.54 10.35 -0.25
C LEU A 77 -16.86 11.86 -0.35
N ILE A 78 -16.29 12.69 0.52
CA ILE A 78 -16.46 14.15 0.49
C ILE A 78 -15.29 14.87 -0.21
N SER A 79 -14.28 14.12 -0.68
CA SER A 79 -13.10 14.71 -1.30
C SER A 79 -13.39 15.30 -2.68
N ASP A 80 -12.69 16.39 -3.02
CA ASP A 80 -12.77 17.00 -4.35
C ASP A 80 -12.31 16.02 -5.45
N GLU A 81 -11.37 15.13 -5.14
CA GLU A 81 -10.92 14.09 -6.08
C GLU A 81 -12.02 13.09 -6.42
N PHE A 82 -12.85 12.72 -5.43
CA PHE A 82 -14.02 11.90 -5.68
C PHE A 82 -15.09 12.66 -6.48
N ALA A 83 -15.33 13.93 -6.13
CA ALA A 83 -16.31 14.78 -6.80
C ALA A 83 -15.94 15.07 -8.28
N ALA A 84 -14.66 15.17 -8.59
CA ALA A 84 -14.16 15.41 -9.94
C ALA A 84 -14.37 14.22 -10.91
N ARG A 85 -14.72 13.03 -10.41
CA ARG A 85 -14.88 11.82 -11.24
C ARG A 85 -16.29 11.75 -11.83
N GLU A 86 -16.41 11.99 -13.13
CA GLU A 86 -17.71 11.99 -13.85
C GLU A 86 -18.29 10.59 -14.11
N LYS A 87 -17.43 9.60 -14.42
CA LYS A 87 -17.91 8.26 -14.79
C LYS A 87 -18.14 7.40 -13.54
N ALA A 88 -19.23 6.64 -13.55
CA ALA A 88 -19.56 5.72 -12.48
C ALA A 88 -18.45 4.68 -12.24
N ILE A 89 -17.80 4.21 -13.32
CA ILE A 89 -16.69 3.26 -13.22
C ILE A 89 -15.46 3.87 -12.52
N ASP A 90 -15.15 5.14 -12.78
CA ASP A 90 -13.99 5.81 -12.19
C ASP A 90 -14.21 6.09 -10.70
N ARG A 91 -15.44 6.46 -10.31
CA ARG A 91 -15.86 6.55 -8.90
C ARG A 91 -15.82 5.21 -8.20
N PHE A 92 -16.32 4.17 -8.86
CA PHE A 92 -16.30 2.81 -8.33
C PHE A 92 -14.87 2.32 -8.05
N MET A 93 -13.97 2.48 -9.03
CA MET A 93 -12.57 2.10 -8.87
C MET A 93 -11.86 2.91 -7.78
N PHE A 94 -12.17 4.21 -7.66
CA PHE A 94 -11.62 5.04 -6.58
C PHE A 94 -12.04 4.55 -5.20
N ILE A 95 -13.32 4.21 -5.03
CA ILE A 95 -13.83 3.65 -3.77
C ILE A 95 -13.14 2.31 -3.46
N LEU A 96 -13.02 1.41 -4.44
CA LEU A 96 -12.34 0.12 -4.21
C LEU A 96 -10.89 0.30 -3.78
N ALA A 97 -10.15 1.22 -4.42
CA ALA A 97 -8.76 1.52 -4.06
C ALA A 97 -8.66 2.08 -2.63
N ALA A 98 -9.58 2.96 -2.24
CA ALA A 98 -9.65 3.50 -0.89
C ALA A 98 -9.96 2.41 0.16
N LEU A 99 -10.95 1.55 -0.11
CA LEU A 99 -11.32 0.45 0.79
C LEU A 99 -10.14 -0.50 1.03
N HIS A 100 -9.45 -0.90 -0.04
CA HIS A 100 -8.27 -1.75 0.08
C HIS A 100 -7.13 -1.08 0.87
N ARG A 101 -6.93 0.25 0.73
CA ARG A 101 -5.91 0.99 1.50
C ARG A 101 -6.27 1.10 2.99
N ILE A 102 -7.55 1.22 3.31
CA ILE A 102 -8.05 1.42 4.68
C ILE A 102 -8.02 0.12 5.48
N ASP A 103 -8.45 -0.99 4.87
CA ASP A 103 -8.47 -2.31 5.50
C ASP A 103 -8.22 -3.40 4.45
N LYS A 104 -6.96 -3.86 4.38
CA LYS A 104 -6.56 -4.88 3.40
C LYS A 104 -7.22 -6.23 3.67
N ASP A 105 -7.30 -6.62 4.94
CA ASP A 105 -7.78 -7.96 5.34
C ASP A 105 -9.30 -8.04 5.16
N GLY A 106 -10.04 -7.04 5.66
CA GLY A 106 -11.49 -6.96 5.44
C GLY A 106 -11.86 -6.84 3.96
N PHE A 107 -11.03 -6.15 3.16
CA PHE A 107 -11.23 -6.11 1.71
C PHE A 107 -10.97 -7.47 1.04
N ALA A 108 -9.92 -8.20 1.46
CA ALA A 108 -9.62 -9.54 0.94
C ALA A 108 -10.75 -10.54 1.22
N GLU A 109 -11.39 -10.45 2.40
CA GLU A 109 -12.57 -11.24 2.74
C GLU A 109 -13.78 -10.83 1.88
N ALA A 110 -14.08 -9.53 1.79
CA ALA A 110 -15.23 -9.01 1.05
C ALA A 110 -15.17 -9.31 -0.46
N THR A 111 -13.97 -9.40 -1.04
CA THR A 111 -13.74 -9.67 -2.46
C THR A 111 -13.91 -11.14 -2.85
N GLN A 112 -14.13 -12.05 -1.90
CA GLN A 112 -14.50 -13.45 -2.19
C GLN A 112 -15.89 -13.58 -2.85
N VAL A 113 -16.66 -12.49 -2.93
CA VAL A 113 -17.95 -12.44 -3.60
C VAL A 113 -17.84 -12.76 -5.09
N LYS A 114 -18.72 -13.63 -5.57
CA LYS A 114 -18.84 -14.02 -6.98
C LYS A 114 -20.29 -14.17 -7.40
N GLY A 115 -20.55 -13.93 -8.68
CA GLY A 115 -21.83 -14.25 -9.29
C GLY A 115 -21.94 -15.74 -9.62
N ARG A 116 -23.15 -16.20 -9.97
CA ARG A 116 -23.41 -17.61 -10.33
C ARG A 116 -22.47 -18.14 -11.42
N LYS A 117 -22.12 -17.29 -12.39
CA LYS A 117 -21.28 -17.62 -13.55
C LYS A 117 -20.15 -16.62 -13.77
N ARG A 118 -19.83 -15.75 -12.80
CA ARG A 118 -18.87 -14.66 -13.01
C ARG A 118 -18.04 -14.46 -11.76
N ILE A 119 -16.73 -14.41 -11.93
CA ILE A 119 -15.80 -13.96 -10.90
C ILE A 119 -15.72 -12.44 -11.00
N TYR A 120 -15.81 -11.75 -9.86
CA TYR A 120 -15.79 -10.28 -9.81
C TYR A 120 -14.41 -9.71 -9.50
N PHE A 121 -13.62 -10.42 -8.70
CA PHE A 121 -12.27 -10.03 -8.29
C PHE A 121 -11.30 -11.20 -8.52
N ALA A 122 -10.11 -10.89 -9.00
CA ALA A 122 -9.01 -11.84 -9.12
C ALA A 122 -7.68 -11.09 -9.20
N ASP A 123 -6.60 -11.78 -8.84
CA ASP A 123 -5.24 -11.20 -8.81
C ASP A 123 -4.60 -11.12 -10.21
N ASN A 124 -5.26 -11.70 -11.21
CA ASN A 124 -4.85 -11.65 -12.60
C ASN A 124 -6.05 -11.60 -13.54
N GLU A 125 -5.82 -11.03 -14.72
CA GLU A 125 -6.83 -10.83 -15.75
C GLU A 125 -7.36 -12.15 -16.34
N GLU A 126 -6.49 -13.16 -16.46
CA GLU A 126 -6.83 -14.45 -17.07
C GLU A 126 -7.96 -15.16 -16.31
N THR A 127 -7.92 -15.12 -14.98
CA THR A 127 -8.94 -15.71 -14.10
C THR A 127 -10.32 -15.06 -14.31
N LEU A 128 -10.35 -13.75 -14.51
CA LEU A 128 -11.60 -13.04 -14.80
C LEU A 128 -12.16 -13.44 -16.17
N LEU A 129 -11.30 -13.51 -17.20
CA LEU A 129 -11.68 -13.86 -18.58
C LEU A 129 -12.19 -15.30 -18.70
N ALA A 130 -11.57 -16.25 -17.99
CA ALA A 130 -11.99 -17.64 -17.93
C ALA A 130 -13.41 -17.80 -17.37
N SER A 131 -13.84 -16.89 -16.48
CA SER A 131 -15.15 -16.94 -15.85
C SER A 131 -16.28 -16.35 -16.72
N GLY A 132 -16.02 -15.63 -17.80
CA GLY A 132 -17.11 -15.05 -18.61
C GLY A 132 -16.70 -14.38 -19.93
N LYS A 133 -17.21 -14.90 -21.06
CA LYS A 133 -16.97 -14.40 -22.44
C LYS A 133 -17.50 -12.98 -22.76
N THR A 134 -18.09 -12.23 -21.81
CA THR A 134 -18.77 -10.94 -22.06
C THR A 134 -18.54 -9.91 -20.93
N THR A 135 -17.36 -9.92 -20.32
CA THR A 135 -16.95 -8.89 -19.36
C THR A 135 -15.97 -7.93 -20.03
N LYS A 136 -16.35 -6.66 -20.19
CA LYS A 136 -15.37 -5.57 -20.37
C LYS A 136 -14.68 -5.38 -19.03
N GLN A 137 -13.43 -5.82 -18.90
CA GLN A 137 -12.68 -5.77 -17.66
C GLN A 137 -11.79 -4.52 -17.63
N GLY A 138 -11.87 -3.75 -16.54
CA GLY A 138 -10.90 -2.69 -16.25
C GLY A 138 -9.65 -3.33 -15.67
N ARG A 139 -8.54 -3.32 -16.40
CA ARG A 139 -7.29 -3.99 -16.04
C ARG A 139 -6.47 -3.16 -15.04
N PHE A 140 -6.79 -3.13 -13.75
CA PHE A 140 -5.94 -2.41 -12.80
C PHE A 140 -6.01 -3.02 -11.41
N LEU A 141 -5.02 -3.84 -11.06
CA LEU A 141 -4.46 -4.12 -9.71
C LEU A 141 -3.33 -5.18 -9.77
N THR A 142 -2.57 -5.26 -10.87
CA THR A 142 -1.48 -6.26 -11.04
C THR A 142 -0.18 -5.95 -10.28
N HIS A 143 -0.20 -5.09 -9.27
CA HIS A 143 1.02 -4.66 -8.56
C HIS A 143 0.91 -4.68 -7.01
N LEU A 144 -0.02 -5.45 -6.44
CA LEU A 144 -0.10 -5.64 -4.97
C LEU A 144 0.41 -7.00 -4.48
N SER A 145 1.09 -7.77 -5.33
CA SER A 145 1.85 -8.94 -4.90
C SER A 145 3.28 -8.79 -5.40
N GLY A 146 4.19 -8.55 -4.46
CA GLY A 146 5.61 -8.30 -4.70
C GLY A 146 6.23 -7.49 -3.59
#